data_AF-A0A4V3BFZ4-F1
#
_entry.id   AF-A0A4V3BFZ4-F1
#
_cell.length_a   1.000
_cell.length_b   1.000
_cell.length_c   1.000
_cell.angle_alpha   90.00
_cell.angle_beta   90.00
_cell.angle_gamma   90.00
#
_symmetry.space_group_name_H-M   'P 1'
#
loop_
_entity.id
_entity.type
_entity.pdbx_description
1 polymer ?
#
loop_
_entity_poly.entity_id
_entity_poly.type
_entity_poly.pdbx_seq_one_letter_code
_entity_poly.pdbx_strand_id
1 'polypeptide(L)' 'MLHRLSALGFTEGNLIKIKQKSLFKGPCTLDKNGQQICIRNCDACQIMLEHVHG' A
#
# COMPACT_ATOMS: atom_id res chain seq x y z
N MET A 1 -0.99 -13.97 -6.01
CA MET A 1 0.04 -12.99 -5.60
C MET A 1 -0.35 -12.19 -4.35
N LEU A 2 -1.55 -12.39 -3.76
CA LEU A 2 -2.00 -11.73 -2.52
C LEU A 2 -1.19 -12.08 -1.26
N HIS A 3 -0.56 -13.26 -1.21
CA HIS A 3 0.23 -13.69 -0.05
C HIS A 3 1.35 -12.72 0.35
N ARG A 4 1.94 -12.00 -0.62
CA ARG A 4 3.02 -11.03 -0.34
C ARG A 4 2.47 -9.79 0.36
N LEU A 5 1.30 -9.30 -0.04
CA LEU A 5 0.64 -8.17 0.62
C LEU A 5 0.21 -8.55 2.05
N SER A 6 -0.37 -9.73 2.22
CA SER A 6 -0.76 -10.23 3.55
C SER A 6 0.45 -10.46 4.47
N ALA A 7 1.60 -10.91 3.94
CA ALA A 7 2.84 -11.05 4.71
C ALA A 7 3.42 -9.70 5.15
N LEU A 8 3.18 -8.64 4.38
CA LEU A 8 3.47 -7.25 4.77
C LEU A 8 2.41 -6.67 5.72
N GLY A 9 1.39 -7.45 6.04
CA GLY A 9 0.29 -7.07 6.90
C GLY A 9 -0.75 -6.16 6.24
N PHE A 10 -0.81 -6.09 4.91
CA PHE A 10 -1.94 -5.46 4.23
C PHE A 10 -3.13 -6.43 4.26
N THR A 11 -3.99 -6.22 5.25
CA THR A 11 -5.29 -6.89 5.36
C THR A 11 -6.40 -5.85 5.30
N GLU A 12 -7.60 -6.29 4.95
CA GLU A 12 -8.81 -5.46 4.93
C GLU A 12 -9.05 -4.79 6.30
N GLY A 13 -9.61 -3.57 6.28
CA GLY A 13 -9.83 -2.75 7.47
C GLY A 13 -8.62 -1.99 8.00
N ASN A 14 -7.41 -2.17 7.42
CA ASN A 14 -6.26 -1.35 7.80
C ASN A 14 -6.30 0.03 7.14
N LEU A 15 -5.97 1.04 7.94
CA LEU A 15 -5.79 2.40 7.46
C LEU A 15 -4.35 2.55 6.93
N ILE A 16 -4.24 2.88 5.65
CA ILE A 16 -2.95 3.08 4.99
C ILE A 16 -2.91 4.46 4.33
N LYS A 17 -1.74 5.09 4.37
CA LYS A 17 -1.51 6.41 3.80
C LYS A 17 -0.40 6.33 2.77
N ILE A 18 -0.65 6.88 1.58
CA ILE A 18 0.40 6.97 0.57
C ILE A 18 1.35 8.11 0.97
N LYS A 19 2.63 7.78 1.24
CA LYS A 19 3.68 8.77 1.53
C LYS A 19 4.33 9.27 0.26
N GLN A 20 4.71 8.34 -0.62
CA GLN A 20 5.46 8.67 -1.83
C GLN A 20 5.10 7.72 -2.97
N LYS A 21 4.89 8.28 -4.15
CA LYS A 21 4.79 7.53 -5.40
C LYS A 21 6.04 7.81 -6.22
N SER A 22 6.76 6.78 -6.64
CA SER A 22 7.88 6.97 -7.55
C SER A 22 7.38 7.25 -8.97
N LEU A 23 8.20 7.97 -9.74
CA LEU A 23 7.90 8.29 -11.14
C LEU A 23 7.95 7.01 -12.00
N PHE A 24 7.31 7.03 -13.17
CA PHE A 24 7.36 5.95 -14.18
C PHE A 24 6.92 4.56 -13.68
N LYS A 25 5.79 4.48 -12.95
CA LYS A 25 5.26 3.21 -12.38
C LYS A 25 6.28 2.49 -11.47
N GLY A 26 7.20 3.25 -10.89
CA GLY A 26 8.14 2.76 -9.90
C GLY A 26 7.42 2.32 -8.60
N PRO A 27 8.16 1.74 -7.65
CA PRO A 27 7.61 1.35 -6.37
C PRO A 27 6.98 2.56 -5.64
N CYS A 28 6.04 2.28 -4.75
CA CYS A 28 5.42 3.29 -3.91
C CYS A 28 5.64 2.96 -2.43
N THR A 29 5.73 4.02 -1.63
CA THR A 29 5.91 3.93 -0.19
C THR A 29 4.58 4.24 0.48
N LEU A 30 4.10 3.28 1.26
CA LEU A 30 2.91 3.39 2.07
C LEU A 30 3.30 3.50 3.53
N ASP A 31 2.54 4.27 4.29
CA ASP A 31 2.59 4.31 5.75
C ASP A 31 1.40 3.53 6.29
N LYS A 32 1.68 2.57 7.16
CA LYS A 32 0.68 1.77 7.86
C LYS A 32 1.01 1.86 9.35
N ASN A 33 0.13 2.45 10.15
CA ASN A 33 0.32 2.59 11.60
C ASN A 33 1.70 3.15 12.00
N GLY A 34 2.27 4.08 11.20
CA GLY A 34 3.60 4.66 11.44
C GLY A 34 4.79 3.81 10.92
N GLN A 35 4.54 2.63 10.37
CA GLN A 35 5.54 1.86 9.65
C GLN A 35 5.53 2.22 8.16
N GLN A 36 6.71 2.53 7.62
CA GLN A 36 6.88 2.78 6.19
C GLN A 36 7.18 1.48 5.45
N ILE A 37 6.35 1.15 4.47
CA ILE A 37 6.46 -0.06 3.66
C ILE A 37 6.59 0.34 2.20
N CYS A 38 7.71 -0.03 1.57
CA CYS A 38 7.90 0.08 0.13
C CYS A 38 7.33 -1.14 -0.58
N ILE A 39 6.35 -0.93 -1.45
CA ILE A 39 5.78 -1.98 -2.29
C ILE A 39 5.97 -1.67 -3.77
N ARG A 40 6.06 -2.72 -4.58
CA ARG A 40 6.13 -2.56 -6.04
C ARG A 40 4.78 -2.08 -6.58
N ASN A 41 4.80 -1.37 -7.71
CA ASN A 41 3.58 -0.87 -8.33
C ASN A 41 2.57 -1.99 -8.65
N CYS A 42 3.04 -3.18 -9.07
CA CYS A 42 2.17 -4.33 -9.34
C CYS A 42 1.48 -4.89 -8.08
N ASP A 43 2.14 -4.82 -6.92
CA ASP A 43 1.55 -5.20 -5.64
C ASP A 43 0.57 -4.09 -5.19
N ALA A 44 0.93 -2.82 -5.38
CA ALA A 44 0.07 -1.67 -5.05
C ALA A 44 -1.25 -1.66 -5.84
N CYS A 45 -1.22 -2.03 -7.12
CA CYS A 45 -2.42 -2.12 -7.96
C CYS A 45 -3.43 -3.19 -7.49
N GLN A 46 -3.02 -4.12 -6.62
CA GLN A 46 -3.92 -5.14 -6.05
C GLN A 46 -4.57 -4.69 -4.75
N ILE A 47 -4.18 -3.53 -4.20
CA ILE A 47 -4.78 -2.98 -2.99
C ILE A 47 -6.03 -2.19 -3.39
N MET A 48 -7.19 -2.70 -2.97
CA MET A 48 -8.45 -1.96 -3.08
C MET A 48 -8.59 -1.06 -1.85
N LEU A 49 -8.85 0.22 -2.08
CA LEU A 49 -9.01 1.23 -1.03
C LEU A 49 -10.45 1.70 -0.99
N GLU A 50 -10.99 1.84 0.21
CA GLU A 50 -12.24 2.56 0.44
C GLU A 50 -11.93 4.06 0.54
N HIS A 51 -12.75 4.89 -0.11
CA HIS A 51 -12.59 6.34 -0.03
C HIS A 51 -12.92 6.81 1.39
N VAL A 52 -11.91 7.18 2.16
CA VAL A 52 -12.09 7.94 3.39
C VAL A 52 -12.28 9.41 2.98
N HIS A 53 -13.52 9.88 2.94
CA HIS A 53 -13.81 11.31 2.89
C HIS A 53 -13.44 11.91 4.25
N GLY A 54 -12.47 12.83 4.25
CA GLY A 54 -12.05 13.62 5.40
C GLY A 54 -11.58 14.98 4.94
#